data_AF-A0A4S1FNC1-F1
#
_entry.id   AF-A0A4S1FNC1-F1
#
_cell.length_a   1.000
_cell.length_b   1.000
_cell.length_c   1.000
_cell.angle_alpha   90.00
_cell.angle_beta   90.00
_cell.angle_gamma   90.00
#
_symmetry.space_group_name_H-M   'P 1'
#
loop_
_entity.id
_entity.type
_entity.pdbx_description
1 polymer ?
#
loop_
_entity_poly.entity_id
_entity_poly.type
_entity_poly.pdbx_seq_one_letter_code
_entity_poly.pdbx_strand_id
1 'polypeptide(L)'
;MRGAFPTSRISRRTVLFRSGTAAVALTVSATSLAAEASRLEAEPSNELRALIDGHKTAYAAFLKAVLETGADSGYYDEASREEERALISICAFPVATQGDRFAKATYLLEIEARGELDLPEHMQALLHSTMWTA
;
A
#
# COMPACT_ATOMS: atom_id res chain seq x y z
N MET A 1 -35.49 3.73 -15.55
CA MET A 1 -35.48 2.56 -14.65
C MET A 1 -34.29 2.71 -13.70
N ARG A 2 -34.55 2.89 -12.40
CA ARG A 2 -33.51 2.99 -11.35
C ARG A 2 -33.21 1.58 -10.85
N GLY A 3 -32.04 1.06 -11.17
CA GLY A 3 -31.49 -0.15 -10.54
C GLY A 3 -30.72 0.27 -9.28
N ALA A 4 -31.34 0.12 -8.11
CA ALA A 4 -30.64 0.21 -6.84
C ALA A 4 -29.89 -1.11 -6.63
N PHE A 5 -28.56 -1.07 -6.65
CA PHE A 5 -27.73 -2.18 -6.21
C PHE A 5 -27.41 -1.96 -4.73
N PRO A 6 -27.93 -2.77 -3.81
CA PRO A 6 -27.45 -2.75 -2.43
C PRO A 6 -26.06 -3.40 -2.43
N THR A 7 -25.00 -2.61 -2.53
CA THR A 7 -23.66 -3.08 -2.22
C THR A 7 -23.57 -3.22 -0.71
N SER A 8 -23.96 -4.39 -0.20
CA SER A 8 -23.57 -4.84 1.13
C SER A 8 -22.04 -4.87 1.14
N ARG A 9 -21.42 -3.78 1.59
CA ARG A 9 -19.97 -3.62 1.67
C ARG A 9 -19.49 -4.40 2.88
N ILE A 10 -19.58 -5.72 2.80
CA ILE A 10 -18.90 -6.62 3.72
C ILE A 10 -17.42 -6.42 3.45
N SER A 11 -16.80 -5.52 4.22
CA SER A 11 -15.36 -5.38 4.24
C SER A 11 -14.78 -6.72 4.67
N ARG A 12 -13.92 -7.30 3.84
CA ARG A 12 -13.21 -8.55 4.14
C ARG A 12 -12.31 -8.45 5.37
N ARG A 13 -12.17 -7.24 5.96
CA ARG A 13 -11.46 -6.94 7.22
C ARG A 13 -11.93 -7.78 8.42
N THR A 14 -13.02 -8.57 8.33
CA THR A 14 -13.51 -9.43 9.43
C THR A 14 -13.30 -10.94 9.23
N VAL A 15 -12.42 -11.41 8.34
CA VAL A 15 -12.11 -12.85 8.26
C VAL A 15 -10.64 -13.13 8.54
N LEU A 16 -10.31 -13.28 9.82
CA LEU A 16 -9.02 -13.78 10.26
C LEU A 16 -9.00 -15.32 10.34
N PHE A 17 -7.89 -15.85 9.82
CA PHE A 17 -7.14 -17.03 10.26
C PHE A 17 -7.59 -18.43 9.79
N ARG A 18 -6.80 -19.02 8.87
CA ARG A 18 -5.97 -20.25 9.05
C ARG A 18 -5.70 -20.95 7.71
N SER A 19 -4.42 -21.06 7.30
CA SER A 19 -3.69 -22.34 7.16
C SER A 19 -2.47 -22.24 6.26
N GLY A 20 -1.32 -22.73 6.76
CA GLY A 20 -0.34 -23.50 5.97
C GLY A 20 0.82 -22.73 5.34
N THR A 21 1.87 -22.46 6.11
CA THR A 21 3.21 -22.14 5.59
C THR A 21 3.80 -23.32 4.82
N ALA A 22 4.11 -23.12 3.54
CA ALA A 22 5.05 -23.97 2.79
C ALA A 22 6.25 -23.11 2.39
N ALA A 23 7.42 -23.39 2.97
CA ALA A 23 8.66 -22.73 2.60
C ALA A 23 9.20 -23.36 1.31
N VAL A 24 9.19 -22.60 0.21
CA VAL A 24 9.90 -22.97 -1.02
C VAL A 24 11.26 -22.30 -0.99
N ALA A 25 12.32 -23.09 -0.85
CA ALA A 25 13.69 -22.61 -0.99
C ALA A 25 14.00 -22.39 -2.49
N LEU A 26 13.93 -21.14 -2.94
CA LEU A 26 14.38 -20.74 -4.28
C LEU A 26 15.88 -20.40 -4.22
N THR A 27 16.70 -21.25 -4.81
CA THR A 27 18.12 -20.94 -5.06
C THR A 27 18.23 -20.12 -6.34
N VAL A 28 18.33 -18.79 -6.20
CA VAL A 28 18.70 -17.91 -7.32
C VAL A 28 20.22 -17.73 -7.28
N SER A 29 20.91 -18.26 -8.30
CA SER A 29 22.32 -18.01 -8.54
C SER A 29 22.53 -17.08 -9.73
N ALA A 30 23.43 -16.13 -9.51
CA ALA A 30 24.34 -15.46 -10.44
C ALA A 30 23.91 -14.18 -11.20
N THR A 31 24.80 -13.19 -11.04
CA THR A 31 25.15 -12.09 -11.97
C THR A 31 24.14 -10.95 -12.19
N SER A 32 24.05 -10.01 -11.24
CA SER A 32 23.61 -8.62 -11.50
C SER A 32 24.39 -7.52 -10.76
N LEU A 33 25.48 -7.84 -10.02
CA LEU A 33 26.12 -6.95 -9.05
C LEU A 33 26.50 -5.54 -9.57
N ALA A 34 26.85 -5.39 -10.85
CA ALA A 34 27.19 -4.08 -11.42
C ALA A 34 25.97 -3.21 -11.79
N ALA A 35 24.82 -3.83 -12.08
CA ALA A 35 23.56 -3.12 -12.33
C ALA A 35 22.79 -2.86 -11.03
N GLU A 36 22.91 -3.75 -10.05
CA GLU A 36 22.28 -3.66 -8.73
C GLU A 36 22.87 -2.53 -7.86
N ALA A 37 24.18 -2.29 -7.97
CA ALA A 37 24.85 -1.19 -7.26
C ALA A 37 24.33 0.19 -7.69
N SER A 38 23.97 0.38 -8.97
CA SER A 38 23.37 1.64 -9.44
C SER A 38 21.87 1.75 -9.11
N ARG A 39 21.19 0.62 -8.84
CA ARG A 39 19.77 0.58 -8.43
C ARG A 39 19.56 0.96 -6.97
N LEU A 40 20.56 0.73 -6.12
CA LEU A 40 20.51 1.05 -4.68
C LEU A 40 20.85 2.52 -4.35
N GLU A 41 21.50 3.25 -5.25
CA GLU A 41 22.07 4.57 -4.95
C GLU A 41 21.16 5.76 -5.30
N ALA A 42 20.07 5.54 -6.03
CA ALA A 42 19.10 6.60 -6.30
C ALA A 42 18.13 6.70 -5.12
N GLU A 43 18.45 7.54 -4.15
CA GLU A 43 17.55 7.88 -3.05
C GLU A 43 16.19 8.37 -3.58
N PRO A 44 15.06 7.94 -2.98
CA PRO A 44 13.77 8.50 -3.33
C PRO A 44 13.71 9.99 -3.01
N SER A 45 12.85 10.69 -3.73
CA SER A 45 12.51 12.06 -3.45
C SER A 45 12.05 12.23 -2.00
N ASN A 46 12.34 13.40 -1.42
CA ASN A 46 11.87 13.72 -0.07
C ASN A 46 10.34 13.70 0.03
N GLU A 47 9.65 13.99 -1.08
CA GLU A 47 8.19 13.95 -1.18
C GLU A 47 7.66 12.52 -1.06
N LEU A 48 8.17 11.57 -1.86
CA LEU A 48 7.76 10.16 -1.75
C LEU A 48 8.10 9.59 -0.38
N ARG A 49 9.28 9.92 0.17
CA ARG A 49 9.67 9.49 1.53
C ARG A 49 8.66 9.99 2.57
N ALA A 50 8.28 11.26 2.50
CA ALA A 50 7.29 11.84 3.41
C ALA A 50 5.91 11.19 3.27
N LEU A 51 5.47 10.84 2.05
CA LEU A 51 4.21 10.13 1.83
C LEU A 51 4.24 8.73 2.46
N ILE A 52 5.34 7.98 2.27
CA ILE A 52 5.54 6.65 2.87
C ILE A 52 5.51 6.75 4.40
N ASP A 53 6.23 7.70 4.98
CA ASP A 53 6.26 7.89 6.44
C ASP A 53 4.91 8.35 7.00
N GLY A 54 4.19 9.18 6.24
CA GLY A 54 2.82 9.57 6.54
C GLY A 54 1.86 8.37 6.59
N HIS A 55 1.93 7.50 5.58
CA HIS A 55 1.12 6.29 5.55
C HIS A 55 1.47 5.33 6.69
N LYS A 56 2.76 5.11 7.00
CA LYS A 56 3.16 4.29 8.17
C LYS A 56 2.58 4.84 9.47
N THR A 57 2.57 6.15 9.64
CA THR A 57 1.99 6.82 10.81
C THR A 57 0.48 6.60 10.89
N ALA A 58 -0.24 6.83 9.78
CA ALA A 58 -1.68 6.63 9.69
C ALA A 58 -2.07 5.16 9.92
N TYR A 59 -1.30 4.23 9.36
CA TYR A 59 -1.49 2.79 9.54
C TYR A 59 -1.30 2.36 11.00
N ALA A 60 -0.28 2.90 11.70
CA ALA A 60 -0.10 2.65 13.12
C ALA A 60 -1.28 3.18 13.97
N ALA A 61 -1.81 4.37 13.63
CA ALA A 61 -2.99 4.92 14.29
C ALA A 61 -4.25 4.08 14.04
N PHE A 62 -4.45 3.62 12.81
CA PHE A 62 -5.52 2.69 12.46
C PHE A 62 -5.43 1.37 13.24
N LEU A 63 -4.26 0.74 13.27
CA LEU A 63 -4.05 -0.48 14.06
C LEU A 63 -4.33 -0.26 15.56
N LYS A 64 -3.92 0.89 16.10
CA LYS A 64 -4.23 1.26 17.48
C LYS A 64 -5.74 1.36 17.70
N ALA A 65 -6.47 2.03 16.80
CA ALA A 65 -7.92 2.13 16.87
C ALA A 65 -8.63 0.77 16.77
N VAL A 66 -8.09 -0.17 15.99
CA VAL A 66 -8.60 -1.56 15.88
C VAL A 66 -8.41 -2.33 17.20
N LEU A 67 -7.27 -2.15 17.86
CA LEU A 67 -6.89 -2.91 19.06
C LEU A 67 -7.52 -2.36 20.34
N GLU A 68 -7.84 -1.06 20.38
CA GLU A 68 -8.47 -0.42 21.53
C GLU A 68 -9.93 -0.87 21.67
N THR A 69 -10.16 -1.84 22.55
CA THR A 69 -11.50 -2.34 22.87
C THR A 69 -12.31 -1.24 23.55
N GLY A 70 -13.36 -0.75 22.88
CA GLY A 70 -14.20 0.36 23.36
C GLY A 70 -13.87 1.73 22.74
N ALA A 71 -13.01 1.78 21.71
CA ALA A 71 -12.85 2.97 20.91
C ALA A 71 -14.19 3.43 20.30
N ASP A 72 -14.43 4.74 20.31
CA ASP A 72 -15.57 5.34 19.64
C ASP A 72 -15.57 4.92 18.16
N SER A 73 -16.73 4.50 17.64
CA SER A 73 -16.83 4.09 16.24
C SER A 73 -16.44 5.22 15.29
N GLY A 74 -16.62 6.48 15.72
CA GLY A 74 -16.15 7.65 14.98
C GLY A 74 -14.62 7.72 14.85
N TYR A 75 -13.88 7.38 15.92
CA TYR A 75 -12.42 7.37 15.91
C TYR A 75 -11.84 6.27 15.00
N TYR A 76 -12.46 5.08 15.02
CA TYR A 76 -12.12 4.00 14.10
C TYR A 76 -12.32 4.42 12.63
N ASP A 77 -13.50 4.95 12.31
CA ASP A 77 -13.84 5.37 10.95
C ASP A 77 -12.92 6.49 10.44
N GLU A 78 -12.54 7.42 11.32
CA GLU A 78 -11.59 8.49 10.98
C GLU A 78 -10.20 7.92 10.70
N ALA A 79 -9.67 7.08 11.59
CA ALA A 79 -8.35 6.48 11.41
C ALA A 79 -8.28 5.59 10.16
N SER A 80 -9.35 4.84 9.86
CA SER A 80 -9.45 4.04 8.64
C SER A 80 -9.43 4.90 7.38
N ARG A 81 -10.12 6.05 7.38
CA ARG A 81 -10.16 6.95 6.22
C ARG A 81 -8.84 7.68 6.01
N GLU A 82 -8.16 8.06 7.08
CA GLU A 82 -6.85 8.70 7.01
C GLU A 82 -5.77 7.74 6.49
N GLU A 83 -5.78 6.49 6.95
CA GLU A 83 -4.91 5.43 6.41
C GLU A 83 -5.14 5.21 4.91
N GLU A 84 -6.40 5.02 4.51
CA GLU A 84 -6.77 4.81 3.10
C GLU A 84 -6.36 6.00 2.21
N ARG A 85 -6.59 7.24 2.66
CA ARG A 85 -6.16 8.45 1.92
C ARG A 85 -4.65 8.52 1.75
N ALA A 86 -3.89 8.15 2.79
CA ALA A 86 -2.44 8.14 2.72
C ALA A 86 -1.95 7.08 1.72
N LEU A 87 -2.57 5.90 1.69
CA LEU A 87 -2.22 4.86 0.72
C LEU A 87 -2.57 5.26 -0.72
N ILE A 88 -3.73 5.86 -0.94
CA ILE A 88 -4.11 6.43 -2.24
C ILE A 88 -3.09 7.47 -2.71
N SER A 89 -2.60 8.31 -1.81
CA SER A 89 -1.61 9.35 -2.15
C SER A 89 -0.30 8.74 -2.65
N ILE A 90 0.16 7.64 -2.05
CA ILE A 90 1.32 6.88 -2.54
C ILE A 90 1.00 6.24 -3.89
N CYS A 91 -0.18 5.61 -4.04
CA CYS A 91 -0.61 5.00 -5.30
C CYS A 91 -0.66 6.03 -6.44
N ALA A 92 -1.14 7.24 -6.16
CA ALA A 92 -1.24 8.34 -7.13
C ALA A 92 0.10 9.05 -7.41
N PHE A 93 1.12 8.86 -6.58
CA PHE A 93 2.38 9.59 -6.70
C PHE A 93 3.05 9.36 -8.07
N PRO A 94 3.29 10.41 -8.88
CA PRO A 94 3.93 10.28 -10.18
C PRO A 94 5.43 9.98 -9.99
N VAL A 95 5.91 8.91 -10.61
CA VAL A 95 7.31 8.48 -10.44
C VAL A 95 8.16 8.91 -11.64
N ALA A 96 8.90 10.02 -11.48
CA ALA A 96 9.80 10.53 -12.52
C ALA A 96 11.21 9.91 -12.43
N THR A 97 11.71 9.67 -11.21
CA THR A 97 13.07 9.18 -10.97
C THR A 97 13.13 7.66 -10.83
N GLN A 98 14.31 7.08 -11.08
CA GLN A 98 14.53 5.66 -10.82
C GLN A 98 14.40 5.32 -9.33
N GLY A 99 14.90 6.19 -8.44
CA GLY A 99 14.78 6.02 -6.99
C GLY A 99 13.33 5.97 -6.52
N ASP A 100 12.50 6.90 -7.01
CA ASP A 100 11.08 6.92 -6.68
C ASP A 100 10.35 5.67 -7.18
N ARG A 101 10.67 5.20 -8.39
CA ARG A 101 10.09 3.96 -8.94
C ARG A 101 10.40 2.76 -8.06
N PHE A 102 11.66 2.59 -7.66
CA PHE A 102 12.07 1.48 -6.79
C PHE A 102 11.45 1.60 -5.40
N ALA A 103 11.52 2.76 -4.75
CA ALA A 103 10.96 2.94 -3.42
C ALA A 103 9.44 2.72 -3.40
N LYS A 104 8.71 3.27 -4.38
CA LYS A 104 7.26 3.07 -4.52
C LYS A 104 6.94 1.59 -4.76
N ALA A 105 7.66 0.91 -5.66
CA ALA A 105 7.42 -0.50 -5.95
C ALA A 105 7.68 -1.39 -4.72
N THR A 106 8.82 -1.20 -4.05
CA THR A 106 9.15 -1.94 -2.82
C THR A 106 8.08 -1.75 -1.77
N TYR A 107 7.66 -0.51 -1.53
CA TYR A 107 6.66 -0.23 -0.52
C TYR A 107 5.28 -0.82 -0.86
N LEU A 108 4.82 -0.69 -2.11
CA LEU A 108 3.54 -1.28 -2.54
C LEU A 108 3.55 -2.81 -2.48
N LEU A 109 4.69 -3.47 -2.71
CA LEU A 109 4.82 -4.92 -2.50
C LEU A 109 4.69 -5.31 -1.02
N GLU A 110 5.16 -4.49 -0.09
CA GLU A 110 4.95 -4.71 1.34
C GLU A 110 3.46 -4.61 1.72
N ILE A 111 2.73 -3.64 1.14
CA ILE A 111 1.29 -3.45 1.35
C ILE A 111 0.50 -4.61 0.73
N GLU A 112 0.84 -5.05 -0.48
CA GLU A 112 0.22 -6.21 -1.11
C GLU A 112 0.46 -7.50 -0.33
N ALA A 113 1.65 -7.69 0.23
CA ALA A 113 1.94 -8.85 1.09
C ALA A 113 1.04 -8.92 2.34
N ARG A 114 0.47 -7.79 2.76
CA ARG A 114 -0.54 -7.71 3.83
C ARG A 114 -1.97 -7.85 3.32
N GLY A 115 -2.17 -7.82 2.00
CA GLY A 115 -3.49 -7.83 1.36
C GLY A 115 -4.24 -6.50 1.46
N GLU A 116 -3.53 -5.39 1.65
CA GLU A 116 -4.09 -4.05 1.89
C GLU A 116 -4.28 -3.24 0.59
N LEU A 117 -3.74 -3.73 -0.53
CA LEU A 117 -3.90 -3.10 -1.85
C LEU A 117 -5.16 -3.60 -2.58
N ASP A 118 -6.28 -3.72 -1.88
CA ASP A 118 -7.44 -4.49 -2.37
C ASP A 118 -8.62 -3.63 -2.87
N LEU A 119 -8.53 -2.32 -2.72
CA LEU A 119 -9.56 -1.38 -3.18
C LEU A 119 -9.37 -0.99 -4.66
N PRO A 120 -10.47 -0.92 -5.46
CA PRO A 120 -10.42 -0.43 -6.83
C PRO A 120 -9.74 0.94 -6.97
N GLU A 121 -9.92 1.82 -5.99
CA GLU A 121 -9.34 3.15 -5.92
C GLU A 121 -7.81 3.12 -5.87
N HIS A 122 -7.21 2.18 -5.13
CA HIS A 122 -5.75 1.98 -5.09
C HIS A 122 -5.22 1.61 -6.48
N MET A 123 -5.88 0.65 -7.13
CA MET A 123 -5.48 0.18 -8.46
C MET A 123 -5.66 1.25 -9.53
N GLN A 124 -6.76 2.00 -9.49
CA GLN A 124 -6.99 3.12 -10.39
C GLN A 124 -5.92 4.19 -10.22
N ALA A 125 -5.65 4.62 -8.98
CA ALA A 125 -4.62 5.61 -8.68
C ALA A 125 -3.24 5.16 -9.18
N LEU A 126 -2.89 3.89 -8.96
CA LEU A 126 -1.63 3.31 -9.42
C LEU A 126 -1.51 3.31 -10.94
N LEU A 127 -2.54 2.84 -11.65
CA LEU A 127 -2.57 2.83 -13.12
C LEU A 127 -2.48 4.25 -13.68
N HIS A 128 -3.23 5.21 -13.13
CA HIS A 128 -3.17 6.60 -13.57
C HIS A 128 -1.77 7.20 -13.35
N SER A 129 -1.13 6.92 -12.21
CA SER A 129 0.22 7.42 -11.89
C SER A 129 1.33 6.90 -12.82
N THR A 130 1.09 5.78 -13.51
CA THR A 130 2.08 5.11 -14.37
C THR A 130 1.82 5.31 -15.85
N MET A 131 0.54 5.47 -16.24
CA MET A 131 0.15 5.62 -17.63
C MET A 131 0.20 7.06 -18.13
N TRP A 132 0.00 8.06 -17.25
CA TRP A 132 -0.02 9.46 -17.66
C TRP A 132 1.37 10.09 -17.56
N THR A 133 2.25 9.76 -18.51
CA THR A 133 3.44 10.56 -18.77
C THR A 133 3.01 11.75 -19.63
N ALA A 134 3.09 12.97 -19.09
CA ALA A 134 3.00 14.19 -19.88
C ALA A 134 4.26 14.39 -20.73
#